data_AF-A0A1F4FEW5-F1
#
_entry.id   AF-A0A1F4FEW5-F1
#
_cell.length_a   1.000
_cell.length_b   1.000
_cell.length_c   1.000
_cell.angle_alpha   90.00
_cell.angle_beta   90.00
_cell.angle_gamma   90.00
#
_symmetry.space_group_name_H-M   'P 1'
#
loop_
_entity.id
_entity.type
_entity.pdbx_description
1 polymer ?
#
loop_
_entity_poly.entity_id
_entity_poly.type
_entity_poly.pdbx_seq_one_letter_code
_entity_poly.pdbx_strand_id
1 'polypeptide(L)'
;MRQFNEDNLTDAVIARLKDVENPRFKQLMTSLVKHVHAFAREVELTEEEWFEGIKFLTATGKMCDDKRQEFILLSDVLGLSMMVVALNHKTQPGATEATVLGPFFAHGAPEFEYGADLREGATLKGEDTYVTGRVLSVDGKPIPNAALDIWQAKADGVYDVQEANAEFELRGRVKANARGEFAFKTYKPEFYGVPTDGPVGDLLRAMNRHPMRPAHMHAIVSAPGYQQVITHVFVEGDPYLDSDAVFAVKDSLIGHYVRVDAPEEARRLGMPNPFLKLEWDFRLAADTGVKARKTIAPSDAVA
;
A
#
# COMPACT_ATOMS: atom_id res chain seq x y z
N MET A 1 -30.25 11.82 -32.34
CA MET A 1 -31.40 11.85 -31.40
C MET A 1 -31.34 13.14 -30.61
N ARG A 2 -32.47 13.82 -30.36
CA ARG A 2 -32.53 15.11 -29.62
C ARG A 2 -33.43 15.06 -28.38
N GLN A 3 -34.17 13.97 -28.17
CA GLN A 3 -35.04 13.75 -27.02
C GLN A 3 -34.41 12.67 -26.16
N PHE A 4 -33.89 13.03 -24.99
CA PHE A 4 -33.24 12.12 -24.07
C PHE A 4 -34.10 11.88 -22.83
N ASN A 5 -34.12 10.63 -22.35
CA ASN A 5 -34.78 10.22 -21.11
C ASN A 5 -33.92 9.17 -20.38
N GLU A 6 -34.39 8.68 -19.22
CA GLU A 6 -33.64 7.70 -18.42
C GLU A 6 -33.30 6.40 -19.17
N ASP A 7 -34.10 6.01 -20.16
CA ASP A 7 -33.91 4.77 -20.92
C ASP A 7 -32.82 4.91 -21.99
N ASN A 8 -32.77 6.04 -22.70
CA ASN A 8 -31.95 6.19 -23.90
C ASN A 8 -30.69 7.06 -23.74
N LEU A 9 -30.56 7.79 -22.63
CA LEU A 9 -29.45 8.72 -22.41
C LEU A 9 -28.09 8.03 -22.38
N THR A 10 -28.01 6.85 -21.75
CA THR A 10 -26.75 6.08 -21.63
C THR A 10 -26.16 5.74 -22.99
N ASP A 11 -26.98 5.21 -23.90
CA ASP A 11 -26.55 4.85 -25.25
C ASP A 11 -26.16 6.10 -26.06
N ALA A 12 -26.88 7.21 -25.87
CA ALA A 12 -26.55 8.47 -26.51
C ALA A 12 -25.19 9.04 -26.08
N VAL A 13 -24.81 8.90 -24.80
CA VAL A 13 -23.48 9.31 -24.29
C VAL A 13 -22.40 8.39 -24.87
N ILE A 14 -22.61 7.06 -24.83
CA ILE A 14 -21.65 6.09 -25.38
C ILE A 14 -21.43 6.31 -26.88
N ALA A 15 -22.48 6.64 -27.63
CA ALA A 15 -22.39 6.93 -29.06
C ALA A 15 -21.45 8.12 -29.38
N ARG A 16 -21.17 9.01 -28.41
CA ARG A 16 -20.20 10.11 -28.57
C ARG A 16 -18.75 9.63 -28.61
N LEU A 17 -18.49 8.40 -28.16
CA LEU A 17 -17.16 7.79 -28.22
C LEU A 17 -16.85 7.15 -29.59
N LYS A 18 -17.72 7.34 -30.61
CA LYS A 18 -17.58 6.68 -31.92
C LYS A 18 -16.23 6.94 -32.59
N ASP A 19 -15.73 8.19 -32.52
CA ASP A 19 -14.51 8.65 -33.22
C ASP A 19 -13.25 8.59 -32.32
N VAL A 20 -13.34 8.00 -31.13
CA VAL A 20 -12.17 7.80 -30.25
C VAL A 20 -11.25 6.75 -30.86
N GLU A 21 -10.05 7.16 -31.25
CA GLU A 21 -9.04 6.30 -31.89
C GLU A 21 -8.43 5.26 -30.94
N ASN A 22 -8.17 5.63 -29.69
CA ASN A 22 -7.58 4.72 -28.71
C ASN A 22 -8.62 3.69 -28.23
N PRO A 23 -8.51 2.41 -28.63
CA PRO A 23 -9.53 1.41 -28.35
C PRO A 23 -9.65 1.10 -26.85
N ARG A 24 -8.54 1.18 -26.11
CA ARG A 24 -8.54 0.94 -24.66
C ARG A 24 -9.22 2.08 -23.92
N PHE A 25 -8.93 3.33 -24.27
CA PHE A 25 -9.61 4.49 -23.68
C PHE A 25 -11.11 4.45 -23.97
N LYS A 26 -11.51 4.12 -25.21
CA LYS A 26 -12.92 3.93 -25.57
C LYS A 26 -13.60 2.85 -24.73
N GLN A 27 -12.94 1.70 -24.52
CA GLN A 27 -13.45 0.63 -23.66
C GLN A 27 -13.66 1.12 -22.22
N LEU A 28 -12.67 1.80 -21.63
CA LEU A 28 -12.72 2.30 -20.26
C LEU A 28 -13.87 3.31 -20.07
N MET A 29 -13.96 4.31 -20.94
CA MET A 29 -15.00 5.34 -20.85
C MET A 29 -16.40 4.77 -21.11
N THR A 30 -16.53 3.82 -22.03
CA THR A 30 -17.82 3.13 -22.26
C THR A 30 -18.28 2.40 -20.99
N SER A 31 -17.38 1.67 -20.33
CA SER A 31 -17.69 0.96 -19.09
C SER A 31 -18.04 1.92 -17.96
N LEU A 32 -17.25 2.97 -17.76
CA LEU A 32 -17.49 3.98 -16.72
C LEU A 32 -18.87 4.63 -16.85
N VAL A 33 -19.22 5.09 -18.05
CA VAL A 33 -20.53 5.71 -18.33
C VAL A 33 -21.66 4.73 -17.99
N LYS A 34 -21.54 3.46 -18.40
CA LYS A 34 -22.55 2.45 -18.08
C LYS A 34 -22.75 2.28 -16.58
N HIS A 35 -21.66 2.16 -15.81
CA HIS A 35 -21.75 1.92 -14.37
C HIS A 35 -22.24 3.15 -13.59
N VAL A 36 -21.80 4.36 -13.95
CA VAL A 36 -22.26 5.59 -13.27
C VAL A 36 -23.75 5.86 -13.55
N HIS A 37 -24.22 5.66 -14.79
CA HIS A 37 -25.65 5.79 -15.10
C HIS A 37 -26.49 4.66 -14.50
N ALA A 38 -25.93 3.44 -14.39
CA ALA A 38 -26.59 2.34 -13.68
C ALA A 38 -26.77 2.67 -12.20
N PHE A 39 -25.72 3.13 -11.52
CA PHE A 39 -25.79 3.58 -10.12
C PHE A 39 -26.86 4.66 -9.92
N ALA A 40 -26.84 5.72 -10.73
CA ALA A 40 -27.81 6.82 -10.60
C ALA A 40 -29.26 6.35 -10.75
N ARG A 41 -29.53 5.39 -11.65
CA ARG A 41 -30.88 4.81 -11.81
C ARG A 41 -31.24 3.84 -10.69
N GLU A 42 -30.28 3.03 -10.24
CA GLU A 42 -30.49 2.04 -9.18
C GLU A 42 -30.93 2.69 -7.86
N VAL A 43 -30.35 3.85 -7.54
CA VAL A 43 -30.67 4.59 -6.30
C VAL A 43 -31.66 5.73 -6.50
N GLU A 44 -32.18 5.92 -7.72
CA GLU A 44 -33.02 7.07 -8.10
C GLU A 44 -32.44 8.41 -7.64
N LEU A 45 -31.14 8.63 -7.94
CA LEU A 45 -30.35 9.74 -7.40
C LEU A 45 -31.03 11.10 -7.62
N THR A 46 -31.30 11.82 -6.54
CA THR A 46 -31.93 13.15 -6.59
C THR A 46 -30.94 14.24 -6.99
N GLU A 47 -31.45 15.39 -7.42
CA GLU A 47 -30.60 16.55 -7.76
C GLU A 47 -29.82 17.07 -6.54
N GLU A 48 -30.42 17.04 -5.35
CA GLU A 48 -29.79 17.45 -4.10
C GLU A 48 -28.62 16.52 -3.74
N GLU A 49 -28.84 15.21 -3.75
CA GLU A 49 -27.78 14.21 -3.49
C GLU A 49 -26.67 14.28 -4.53
N TRP A 50 -27.02 14.51 -5.81
CA TRP A 50 -26.05 14.73 -6.87
C TRP A 50 -25.18 15.96 -6.59
N PHE A 51 -25.79 17.09 -6.20
CA PHE A 51 -25.05 18.30 -5.86
C PHE A 51 -24.13 18.10 -4.64
N GLU A 52 -24.55 17.33 -3.64
CA GLU A 52 -23.69 16.96 -2.50
C GLU A 52 -22.50 16.10 -2.96
N GLY A 53 -22.72 15.12 -3.85
CA GLY A 53 -21.64 14.33 -4.48
C GLY A 53 -20.65 15.20 -5.25
N ILE A 54 -21.13 16.21 -5.99
CA ILE A 54 -20.26 17.17 -6.70
C ILE A 54 -19.45 18.02 -5.72
N LYS A 55 -20.05 18.51 -4.63
CA LYS A 55 -19.33 19.25 -3.58
C LYS A 55 -18.26 18.38 -2.93
N PHE A 56 -18.58 17.13 -2.63
CA PHE A 56 -17.65 16.15 -2.07
C PHE A 56 -16.43 15.96 -2.97
N LEU A 57 -16.62 15.58 -4.25
CA LEU A 57 -15.52 15.36 -5.19
C LEU A 57 -14.69 16.63 -5.43
N THR A 58 -15.34 17.79 -5.43
CA THR A 58 -14.65 19.09 -5.54
C THR A 58 -13.77 19.35 -4.32
N ALA A 59 -14.26 19.07 -3.10
CA ALA A 59 -13.50 19.22 -1.87
C ALA A 59 -12.33 18.20 -1.82
N THR A 60 -12.55 16.96 -2.26
CA THR A 60 -11.50 15.93 -2.38
C THR A 60 -10.36 16.43 -3.27
N GLY A 61 -10.68 16.98 -4.44
CA GLY A 61 -9.66 17.55 -5.33
C GLY A 61 -8.91 18.73 -4.73
N LYS A 62 -9.61 19.64 -4.02
CA LYS A 62 -8.98 20.79 -3.35
C LYS A 62 -8.10 20.43 -2.15
N MET A 63 -8.32 19.25 -1.57
CA MET A 63 -7.52 18.71 -0.47
C MET A 63 -6.25 18.01 -0.97
N CYS A 64 -6.12 17.77 -2.28
CA CYS A 64 -4.89 17.21 -2.84
C CYS A 64 -3.81 18.29 -3.00
N ASP A 65 -2.58 17.96 -2.61
CA ASP A 65 -1.37 18.74 -2.82
C ASP A 65 -0.17 17.81 -3.11
N ASP A 66 1.06 18.34 -3.07
CA ASP A 66 2.28 17.57 -3.36
C ASP A 66 2.55 16.45 -2.33
N LYS A 67 2.01 16.57 -1.11
CA LYS A 67 2.18 15.61 -0.01
C LYS A 67 0.94 14.78 0.29
N ARG A 68 -0.25 15.30 -0.04
CA ARG A 68 -1.55 14.70 0.25
C ARG A 68 -2.28 14.36 -1.04
N GLN A 69 -2.63 13.09 -1.20
CA GLN A 69 -3.46 12.61 -2.32
C GLN A 69 -4.81 12.10 -1.82
N GLU A 70 -5.74 13.03 -1.54
CA GLU A 70 -7.06 12.70 -1.02
C GLU A 70 -7.89 11.83 -1.98
N PHE A 71 -7.68 11.92 -3.31
CA PHE A 71 -8.29 11.00 -4.27
C PHE A 71 -7.75 9.57 -4.20
N ILE A 72 -6.46 9.39 -3.88
CA ILE A 72 -5.90 8.06 -3.61
C ILE A 72 -6.51 7.53 -2.32
N LEU A 73 -6.59 8.35 -1.27
CA LEU A 73 -7.23 7.94 -0.02
C LEU A 73 -8.72 7.58 -0.21
N LEU A 74 -9.44 8.31 -1.05
CA LEU A 74 -10.83 7.96 -1.43
C LEU A 74 -10.89 6.59 -2.13
N SER A 75 -9.97 6.32 -3.06
CA SER A 75 -9.83 5.02 -3.71
C SER A 75 -9.52 3.90 -2.70
N ASP A 76 -8.68 4.18 -1.71
CA ASP A 76 -8.29 3.23 -0.67
C ASP A 76 -9.48 2.86 0.22
N VAL A 77 -10.20 3.85 0.77
CA VAL A 77 -11.32 3.58 1.69
C VAL A 77 -12.55 2.99 1.00
N LEU A 78 -12.69 3.18 -0.33
CA LEU A 78 -13.71 2.51 -1.13
C LEU A 78 -13.25 1.13 -1.64
N GLY A 79 -12.02 0.71 -1.34
CA GLY A 79 -11.47 -0.59 -1.73
C GLY A 79 -11.07 -0.70 -3.21
N LEU A 80 -11.16 0.39 -3.99
CA LEU A 80 -10.80 0.40 -5.40
C LEU A 80 -9.30 0.13 -5.59
N SER A 81 -8.44 0.69 -4.74
CA SER A 81 -7.00 0.45 -4.80
C SER A 81 -6.66 -1.04 -4.64
N MET A 82 -7.28 -1.70 -3.66
CA MET A 82 -7.11 -3.15 -3.45
C MET A 82 -7.71 -3.98 -4.59
N MET A 83 -8.83 -3.56 -5.17
CA MET A 83 -9.38 -4.21 -6.37
C MET A 83 -8.41 -4.12 -7.55
N VAL A 84 -7.77 -2.96 -7.77
CA VAL A 84 -6.75 -2.78 -8.81
C VAL A 84 -5.55 -3.68 -8.55
N VAL A 85 -5.10 -3.81 -7.29
CA VAL A 85 -4.03 -4.74 -6.91
C VAL A 85 -4.43 -6.18 -7.24
N ALA A 86 -5.62 -6.64 -6.83
CA ALA A 86 -6.11 -7.99 -7.05
C ALA A 86 -6.22 -8.35 -8.55
N LEU A 87 -6.51 -7.37 -9.42
CA LEU A 87 -6.60 -7.58 -10.87
C LEU A 87 -5.22 -7.65 -11.55
N ASN A 88 -4.23 -6.89 -11.08
CA ASN A 88 -2.96 -6.70 -11.78
C ASN A 88 -1.77 -7.44 -11.16
N HIS A 89 -1.88 -7.87 -9.90
CA HIS A 89 -0.82 -8.55 -9.16
C HIS A 89 -1.21 -9.98 -8.79
N LYS A 90 -1.95 -10.67 -9.67
CA LYS A 90 -2.12 -12.12 -9.56
C LYS A 90 -0.76 -12.79 -9.75
N THR A 91 -0.26 -13.41 -8.70
CA THR A 91 1.02 -14.13 -8.71
C THR A 91 0.77 -15.64 -8.69
N GLN A 92 1.82 -16.40 -9.02
CA GLN A 92 1.80 -17.86 -8.89
C GLN A 92 1.53 -18.25 -7.42
N PRO A 93 0.76 -19.32 -7.16
CA PRO A 93 0.61 -19.85 -5.81
C PRO A 93 1.95 -20.07 -5.12
N GLY A 94 2.06 -19.64 -3.86
CA GLY A 94 3.31 -19.70 -3.09
C GLY A 94 4.22 -18.48 -3.24
N ALA A 95 3.91 -17.53 -4.13
CA ALA A 95 4.53 -16.21 -4.10
C ALA A 95 3.92 -15.36 -2.97
N THR A 96 4.69 -14.43 -2.42
CA THR A 96 4.16 -13.44 -1.46
C THR A 96 3.08 -12.62 -2.13
N GLU A 97 1.97 -12.44 -1.42
CA GLU A 97 0.84 -11.69 -1.93
C GLU A 97 1.12 -10.19 -1.99
N ALA A 98 0.65 -9.55 -3.05
CA ALA A 98 0.69 -8.10 -3.16
C ALA A 98 -0.47 -7.46 -2.37
N THR A 99 -0.24 -6.24 -1.88
CA THR A 99 -1.25 -5.34 -1.33
C THR A 99 -0.95 -3.89 -1.77
N VAL A 100 -1.77 -2.92 -1.37
CA VAL A 100 -1.63 -1.51 -1.82
C VAL A 100 -0.25 -0.92 -1.49
N LEU A 101 0.21 0.03 -2.31
CA LEU A 101 1.44 0.77 -2.03
C LEU A 101 1.26 1.73 -0.84
N GLY A 102 0.06 2.31 -0.70
CA GLY A 102 -0.18 3.45 0.18
C GLY A 102 0.48 4.73 -0.36
N PRO A 103 0.18 5.89 0.25
CA PRO A 103 0.67 7.17 -0.24
C PRO A 103 2.11 7.49 0.22
N PHE A 104 2.66 6.78 1.22
CA PHE A 104 3.89 7.20 1.90
C PHE A 104 5.17 6.53 1.42
N PHE A 105 5.16 5.97 0.21
CA PHE A 105 6.40 5.55 -0.44
C PHE A 105 7.15 6.78 -0.97
N ALA A 106 8.46 6.83 -0.75
CA ALA A 106 9.35 7.85 -1.27
C ALA A 106 10.60 7.20 -1.89
N HIS A 107 11.04 7.74 -3.02
CA HIS A 107 12.27 7.32 -3.69
C HIS A 107 13.51 7.90 -3.00
N GLY A 108 14.66 7.26 -3.21
CA GLY A 108 15.96 7.80 -2.78
C GLY A 108 16.35 7.43 -1.34
N ALA A 109 15.60 6.54 -0.69
CA ALA A 109 15.98 6.00 0.61
C ALA A 109 17.42 5.42 0.58
N PRO A 110 18.20 5.55 1.66
CA PRO A 110 19.56 5.05 1.69
C PRO A 110 19.63 3.53 1.46
N GLU A 111 20.67 3.09 0.75
CA GLU A 111 20.94 1.66 0.57
C GLU A 111 21.76 1.11 1.72
N PHE A 112 21.37 -0.07 2.19
CA PHE A 112 22.06 -0.78 3.26
C PHE A 112 22.34 -2.23 2.89
N GLU A 113 23.42 -2.75 3.46
CA GLU A 113 23.78 -4.17 3.41
C GLU A 113 23.06 -4.98 4.51
N TYR A 114 23.31 -6.28 4.54
CA TYR A 114 22.78 -7.18 5.57
C TYR A 114 23.09 -6.69 6.99
N GLY A 115 22.07 -6.62 7.85
CA GLY A 115 22.20 -6.20 9.24
C GLY A 115 22.07 -4.69 9.47
N ALA A 116 21.47 -3.97 8.51
CA ALA A 116 21.19 -2.53 8.59
C ALA A 116 20.50 -2.12 9.91
N ASP A 117 20.67 -0.87 10.32
CA ASP A 117 19.93 -0.30 11.45
C ASP A 117 19.06 0.86 10.96
N LEU A 118 17.78 0.59 10.68
CA LEU A 118 16.85 1.61 10.19
C LEU A 118 16.35 2.54 11.30
N ARG A 119 16.79 2.32 12.55
CA ARG A 119 16.47 3.19 13.69
C ARG A 119 17.44 4.36 13.81
N GLU A 120 18.56 4.34 13.08
CA GLU A 120 19.51 5.45 13.06
C GLU A 120 18.81 6.70 12.53
N GLY A 121 18.91 7.81 13.27
CA GLY A 121 18.18 9.05 12.96
C GLY A 121 16.71 9.05 13.39
N ALA A 122 16.18 7.96 13.97
CA ALA A 122 14.80 7.92 14.41
C ALA A 122 14.55 8.90 15.58
N THR A 123 13.57 9.79 15.39
CA THR A 123 13.14 10.81 16.33
C THR A 123 12.27 10.25 17.44
N LEU A 124 11.60 9.12 17.19
CA LEU A 124 10.76 8.44 18.17
C LEU A 124 11.16 6.96 18.30
N LYS A 125 11.38 6.53 19.54
CA LYS A 125 11.70 5.13 19.85
C LYS A 125 10.43 4.31 20.00
N GLY A 126 10.44 3.10 19.45
CA GLY A 126 9.43 2.07 19.71
C GLY A 126 10.04 0.83 20.35
N GLU A 127 9.36 -0.31 20.25
CA GLU A 127 9.89 -1.58 20.75
C GLU A 127 10.93 -2.15 19.78
N ASP A 128 12.17 -2.30 20.24
CA ASP A 128 13.31 -2.76 19.44
C ASP A 128 13.03 -4.10 18.76
N THR A 129 13.12 -4.12 17.43
CA THR A 129 12.77 -5.27 16.60
C THR A 129 13.90 -5.63 15.64
N TYR A 130 14.25 -6.91 15.59
CA TYR A 130 15.13 -7.48 14.58
C TYR A 130 14.29 -8.24 13.55
N VAL A 131 14.35 -7.81 12.29
CA VAL A 131 13.67 -8.46 11.18
C VAL A 131 14.70 -9.23 10.37
N THR A 132 14.41 -10.49 10.06
CA THR A 132 15.29 -11.33 9.22
C THR A 132 14.51 -12.37 8.43
N GLY A 133 15.10 -12.85 7.36
CA GLY A 133 14.56 -13.96 6.58
C GLY A 133 15.29 -14.07 5.26
N ARG A 134 14.62 -14.67 4.26
CA ARG A 134 15.17 -14.87 2.92
C ARG A 134 14.24 -14.36 1.84
N VAL A 135 14.84 -13.87 0.76
CA VAL A 135 14.16 -13.73 -0.52
C VAL A 135 14.38 -15.01 -1.31
N LEU A 136 13.29 -15.69 -1.61
CA LEU A 136 13.25 -16.97 -2.29
C LEU A 136 12.44 -16.84 -3.58
N SER A 137 12.69 -17.72 -4.53
CA SER A 137 11.75 -18.00 -5.61
C SER A 137 10.59 -18.87 -5.11
N VAL A 138 9.53 -18.99 -5.89
CA VAL A 138 8.39 -19.89 -5.57
C VAL A 138 8.84 -21.35 -5.39
N ASP A 139 9.85 -21.81 -6.13
CA ASP A 139 10.44 -23.14 -5.98
C ASP A 139 11.45 -23.25 -4.82
N GLY A 140 11.59 -22.21 -4.00
CA GLY A 140 12.36 -22.21 -2.75
C GLY A 140 13.86 -21.99 -2.92
N LYS A 141 14.33 -21.58 -4.12
CA LYS A 141 15.73 -21.23 -4.33
C LYS A 141 16.01 -19.82 -3.80
N PRO A 142 17.15 -19.59 -3.14
CA PRO A 142 17.53 -18.25 -2.71
C PRO A 142 17.75 -17.32 -3.90
N ILE A 143 17.29 -16.08 -3.78
CA ILE A 143 17.49 -15.02 -4.76
C ILE A 143 18.54 -14.05 -4.23
N PRO A 144 19.81 -14.17 -4.66
CA PRO A 144 20.86 -13.28 -4.21
C PRO A 144 20.66 -11.86 -4.72
N ASN A 145 21.11 -10.86 -3.94
CA ASN A 145 21.07 -9.44 -4.30
C ASN A 145 19.66 -8.89 -4.59
N ALA A 146 18.60 -9.58 -4.14
CA ALA A 146 17.27 -9.01 -4.15
C ALA A 146 17.24 -7.72 -3.31
N ALA A 147 16.53 -6.71 -3.78
CA ALA A 147 16.38 -5.46 -3.08
C ALA A 147 15.03 -5.41 -2.34
N LEU A 148 15.07 -4.95 -1.10
CA LEU A 148 13.92 -4.73 -0.23
C LEU A 148 13.86 -3.24 0.12
N ASP A 149 12.96 -2.49 -0.49
CA ASP A 149 12.64 -1.14 -0.04
C ASP A 149 11.62 -1.23 1.10
N ILE A 150 12.03 -0.86 2.30
CA ILE A 150 11.25 -0.96 3.55
C ILE A 150 10.89 0.43 4.05
N TRP A 151 9.66 0.60 4.54
CA TRP A 151 9.23 1.79 5.27
C TRP A 151 8.09 1.47 6.24
N GLN A 152 7.95 2.27 7.29
CA GLN A 152 6.88 2.13 8.27
C GLN A 152 6.62 3.46 8.98
N ALA A 153 5.48 3.56 9.67
CA ALA A 153 5.21 4.65 10.57
C ALA A 153 6.09 4.56 11.83
N LYS A 154 6.29 5.73 12.46
CA LYS A 154 6.81 5.85 13.83
C LYS A 154 5.78 5.34 14.84
N ALA A 155 6.18 5.27 16.12
CA ALA A 155 5.30 4.79 17.20
C ALA A 155 4.08 5.69 17.47
N ASP A 156 4.04 6.91 16.93
CA ASP A 156 2.89 7.83 16.94
C ASP A 156 2.00 7.70 15.69
N GLY A 157 2.35 6.80 14.76
CA GLY A 157 1.61 6.57 13.52
C GLY A 157 1.94 7.51 12.37
N VAL A 158 2.97 8.36 12.51
CA VAL A 158 3.38 9.33 11.48
C VAL A 158 4.55 8.79 10.65
N TYR A 159 4.47 8.93 9.33
CA TYR A 159 5.60 8.69 8.42
C TYR A 159 6.45 9.94 8.28
N ASP A 160 7.76 9.76 8.13
CA ASP A 160 8.75 10.82 7.89
C ASP A 160 8.33 11.82 6.79
N VAL A 161 7.81 11.33 5.66
CA VAL A 161 7.37 12.14 4.50
C VAL A 161 6.23 13.12 4.81
N GLN A 162 5.51 12.89 5.91
CA GLN A 162 4.46 13.80 6.37
C GLN A 162 5.05 15.02 7.11
N GLU A 163 6.32 14.98 7.48
CA GLU A 163 7.02 16.05 8.19
C GLU A 163 7.76 16.98 7.21
N ALA A 164 8.10 18.18 7.66
CA ALA A 164 8.72 19.19 6.80
C ALA A 164 10.18 18.85 6.44
N ASN A 165 10.89 18.15 7.32
CA ASN A 165 12.30 17.79 7.19
C ASN A 165 12.46 16.27 7.15
N ALA A 166 11.79 15.60 6.20
CA ALA A 166 11.87 14.15 6.05
C ALA A 166 13.32 13.72 5.74
N GLU A 167 13.88 12.83 6.57
CA GLU A 167 15.25 12.31 6.43
C GLU A 167 15.28 10.78 6.27
N PHE A 168 14.26 10.19 5.66
CA PHE A 168 14.15 8.72 5.49
C PHE A 168 14.16 7.95 6.82
N GLU A 169 13.56 8.53 7.87
CA GLU A 169 13.39 7.87 9.17
C GLU A 169 12.57 6.57 9.03
N LEU A 170 13.06 5.48 9.63
CA LEU A 170 12.46 4.13 9.55
C LEU A 170 12.23 3.64 8.11
N ARG A 171 13.07 4.11 7.18
CA ARG A 171 13.06 3.75 5.76
C ARG A 171 14.44 3.33 5.28
N GLY A 172 14.50 2.37 4.36
CA GLY A 172 15.76 1.98 3.76
C GLY A 172 15.62 0.92 2.68
N ARG A 173 16.62 0.82 1.82
CA ARG A 173 16.73 -0.23 0.80
C ARG A 173 17.77 -1.25 1.22
N VAL A 174 17.32 -2.41 1.72
CA VAL A 174 18.20 -3.49 2.18
C VAL A 174 18.45 -4.48 1.05
N LYS A 175 19.71 -4.84 0.80
CA LYS A 175 20.07 -5.90 -0.15
C LYS A 175 20.20 -7.26 0.54
N ALA A 176 19.58 -8.27 -0.06
CA ALA A 176 19.78 -9.66 0.33
C ALA A 176 21.18 -10.13 -0.06
N ASN A 177 21.82 -10.92 0.80
CA ASN A 177 23.17 -11.42 0.58
C ASN A 177 23.23 -12.54 -0.48
N ALA A 178 24.41 -13.15 -0.69
CA ALA A 178 24.61 -14.22 -1.67
C ALA A 178 23.77 -15.50 -1.42
N ARG A 179 23.24 -15.68 -0.21
CA ARG A 179 22.34 -16.77 0.17
C ARG A 179 20.86 -16.34 0.15
N GLY A 180 20.57 -15.16 -0.38
CA GLY A 180 19.24 -14.56 -0.38
C GLY A 180 18.77 -14.12 1.00
N GLU A 181 19.63 -14.10 2.01
CA GLU A 181 19.25 -13.70 3.38
C GLU A 181 19.27 -12.19 3.51
N PHE A 182 18.31 -11.64 4.23
CA PHE A 182 18.28 -10.23 4.63
C PHE A 182 18.11 -10.11 6.14
N ALA A 183 18.56 -9.00 6.69
CA ALA A 183 18.28 -8.63 8.07
C ALA A 183 18.41 -7.12 8.26
N PHE A 184 17.62 -6.58 9.18
CA PHE A 184 17.74 -5.20 9.63
C PHE A 184 17.10 -5.02 11.02
N LYS A 185 17.50 -3.94 11.70
CA LYS A 185 16.95 -3.49 12.97
C LYS A 185 15.96 -2.36 12.69
N THR A 186 14.84 -2.39 13.38
CA THR A 186 13.77 -1.37 13.31
C THR A 186 13.04 -1.33 14.66
N TYR A 187 11.97 -0.57 14.75
CA TYR A 187 10.98 -0.68 15.83
C TYR A 187 9.75 -1.44 15.34
N LYS A 188 9.04 -2.09 16.27
CA LYS A 188 7.74 -2.68 15.98
C LYS A 188 6.80 -1.58 15.46
N PRO A 189 6.13 -1.77 14.31
CA PRO A 189 5.11 -0.84 13.87
C PRO A 189 3.94 -0.77 14.85
N GLU A 190 3.27 0.38 14.89
CA GLU A 190 2.01 0.58 15.62
C GLU A 190 0.87 0.85 14.63
N PHE A 191 -0.37 0.57 15.04
CA PHE A 191 -1.53 0.95 14.25
C PHE A 191 -1.66 2.47 14.18
N TYR A 192 -2.27 2.98 13.11
CA TYR A 192 -2.45 4.42 12.92
C TYR A 192 -3.70 4.74 12.11
N GLY A 193 -4.21 5.96 12.23
CA GLY A 193 -5.35 6.43 11.45
C GLY A 193 -4.92 7.02 10.11
N VAL A 194 -5.67 6.73 9.04
CA VAL A 194 -5.58 7.55 7.82
C VAL A 194 -6.02 9.00 8.11
N PRO A 195 -5.61 10.01 7.32
CA PRO A 195 -6.06 11.39 7.51
C PRO A 195 -7.59 11.51 7.54
N THR A 196 -8.12 12.20 8.56
CA THR A 196 -9.58 12.37 8.77
C THR A 196 -10.05 13.83 8.83
N ASP A 197 -9.16 14.78 8.60
CA ASP A 197 -9.41 16.22 8.57
C ASP A 197 -9.94 16.71 7.21
N GLY A 198 -10.15 15.79 6.25
CA GLY A 198 -10.65 16.08 4.92
C GLY A 198 -11.93 15.32 4.57
N PRO A 199 -12.41 15.48 3.32
CA PRO A 199 -13.66 14.86 2.87
C PRO A 199 -13.70 13.35 3.07
N VAL A 200 -12.59 12.63 2.93
CA VAL A 200 -12.59 11.18 3.17
C VAL A 200 -12.87 10.86 4.65
N GLY A 201 -12.40 11.69 5.57
CA GLY A 201 -12.76 11.59 6.98
C GLY A 201 -14.26 11.79 7.21
N ASP A 202 -14.87 12.77 6.53
CA ASP A 202 -16.31 13.00 6.58
C ASP A 202 -17.10 11.78 6.06
N LEU A 203 -16.64 11.19 4.96
CA LEU A 203 -17.23 9.99 4.37
C LEU A 203 -17.13 8.78 5.32
N LEU A 204 -15.96 8.55 5.93
CA LEU A 204 -15.78 7.47 6.90
C LEU A 204 -16.74 7.62 8.09
N ARG A 205 -16.89 8.85 8.62
CA ARG A 205 -17.84 9.14 9.70
C ARG A 205 -19.28 8.89 9.26
N ALA A 206 -19.66 9.31 8.05
CA ALA A 206 -21.00 9.08 7.49
C ALA A 206 -21.29 7.57 7.29
N MET A 207 -20.28 6.78 6.94
CA MET A 207 -20.38 5.31 6.84
C MET A 207 -20.27 4.58 8.20
N ASN A 208 -20.12 5.30 9.31
CA ASN A 208 -19.84 4.74 10.64
C ASN A 208 -18.61 3.81 10.67
N ARG A 209 -17.54 4.21 9.98
CA ARG A 209 -16.26 3.48 9.90
C ARG A 209 -15.16 4.22 10.64
N HIS A 210 -14.26 3.46 11.27
CA HIS A 210 -13.04 4.03 11.87
C HIS A 210 -11.95 4.24 10.80
N PRO A 211 -10.98 5.16 11.03
CA PRO A 211 -9.90 5.42 10.08
C PRO A 211 -8.67 4.53 10.27
N MET A 212 -8.70 3.63 11.26
CA MET A 212 -7.52 2.88 11.68
C MET A 212 -7.07 1.83 10.66
N ARG A 213 -5.76 1.78 10.45
CA ARG A 213 -5.03 0.72 9.79
C ARG A 213 -4.25 -0.08 10.84
N PRO A 214 -4.25 -1.41 10.77
CA PRO A 214 -3.48 -2.23 11.71
C PRO A 214 -1.98 -1.96 11.57
N ALA A 215 -1.21 -2.20 12.62
CA ALA A 215 0.24 -2.09 12.59
C ALA A 215 0.85 -2.91 11.44
N HIS A 216 1.69 -2.28 10.63
CA HIS A 216 2.36 -2.95 9.51
C HIS A 216 3.67 -2.29 9.10
N MET A 217 4.54 -3.10 8.51
CA MET A 217 5.72 -2.67 7.78
C MET A 217 5.46 -2.83 6.29
N HIS A 218 5.76 -1.81 5.50
CA HIS A 218 5.71 -1.90 4.05
C HIS A 218 7.00 -2.52 3.49
N ALA A 219 6.86 -3.23 2.36
CA ALA A 219 7.98 -3.75 1.60
C ALA A 219 7.70 -3.71 0.10
N ILE A 220 8.68 -3.25 -0.67
CA ILE A 220 8.79 -3.57 -2.09
C ILE A 220 9.97 -4.51 -2.26
N VAL A 221 9.72 -5.71 -2.77
CA VAL A 221 10.76 -6.71 -3.00
C VAL A 221 10.92 -6.95 -4.48
N SER A 222 12.14 -6.80 -4.98
CA SER A 222 12.46 -6.87 -6.41
C SER A 222 13.79 -7.59 -6.66
N ALA A 223 13.86 -8.30 -7.79
CA ALA A 223 15.08 -8.91 -8.27
C ALA A 223 15.02 -9.08 -9.80
N PRO A 224 16.14 -9.00 -10.53
CA PRO A 224 16.17 -9.25 -11.96
C PRO A 224 15.61 -10.63 -12.33
N GLY A 225 14.71 -10.68 -13.32
CA GLY A 225 14.06 -11.92 -13.75
C GLY A 225 12.86 -12.36 -12.88
N TYR A 226 12.51 -11.59 -11.85
CA TYR A 226 11.38 -11.86 -10.98
C TYR A 226 10.35 -10.73 -11.03
N GLN A 227 9.09 -11.07 -10.78
CA GLN A 227 8.02 -10.09 -10.62
C GLN A 227 8.21 -9.35 -9.29
N GLN A 228 8.30 -8.02 -9.35
CA GLN A 228 8.29 -7.16 -8.16
C GLN A 228 6.98 -7.35 -7.38
N VAL A 229 7.08 -7.45 -6.06
CA VAL A 229 5.94 -7.45 -5.15
C VAL A 229 5.96 -6.18 -4.30
N ILE A 230 4.80 -5.52 -4.24
CA ILE A 230 4.50 -4.44 -3.30
C ILE A 230 3.60 -5.07 -2.24
N THR A 231 4.04 -5.08 -0.99
CA THR A 231 3.34 -5.81 0.07
C THR A 231 3.52 -5.15 1.44
N HIS A 232 2.80 -5.68 2.42
CA HIS A 232 2.95 -5.33 3.83
C HIS A 232 3.21 -6.61 4.64
N VAL A 233 3.82 -6.45 5.81
CA VAL A 233 3.80 -7.45 6.88
C VAL A 233 3.07 -6.84 8.07
N PHE A 234 1.90 -7.37 8.39
CA PHE A 234 1.05 -6.92 9.49
C PHE A 234 1.48 -7.56 10.81
N VAL A 235 1.20 -6.90 11.93
CA VAL A 235 1.51 -7.44 13.26
C VAL A 235 0.37 -8.34 13.73
N GLU A 236 0.68 -9.59 14.08
CA GLU A 236 -0.28 -10.50 14.71
C GLU A 236 -0.84 -9.92 16.02
N GLY A 237 -2.16 -10.08 16.22
CA GLY A 237 -2.86 -9.63 17.41
C GLY A 237 -3.20 -8.14 17.43
N ASP A 238 -2.92 -7.41 16.36
CA ASP A 238 -3.36 -6.02 16.22
C ASP A 238 -4.91 -5.93 16.19
N PRO A 239 -5.52 -4.99 16.92
CA PRO A 239 -6.98 -4.90 17.05
C PRO A 239 -7.72 -4.53 15.76
N TYR A 240 -7.02 -4.09 14.70
CA TYR A 240 -7.62 -3.64 13.44
C TYR A 240 -7.36 -4.57 12.26
N LEU A 241 -6.87 -5.80 12.49
CA LEU A 241 -6.63 -6.77 11.41
C LEU A 241 -7.91 -7.08 10.61
N ASP A 242 -9.04 -7.25 11.29
CA ASP A 242 -10.32 -7.59 10.66
C ASP A 242 -11.09 -6.37 10.13
N SER A 243 -10.56 -5.16 10.32
CA SER A 243 -11.29 -3.92 10.06
C SER A 243 -10.44 -2.80 9.45
N ASP A 244 -9.30 -3.14 8.83
CA ASP A 244 -8.42 -2.19 8.15
C ASP A 244 -9.22 -1.23 7.25
N ALA A 245 -9.05 0.08 7.49
CA ALA A 245 -9.77 1.13 6.77
C ALA A 245 -9.61 1.04 5.24
N VAL A 246 -8.53 0.41 4.76
CA VAL A 246 -8.20 0.31 3.33
C VAL A 246 -8.17 -1.13 2.79
N PHE A 247 -8.63 -2.10 3.57
CA PHE A 247 -8.78 -3.51 3.16
C PHE A 247 -7.48 -4.20 2.68
N ALA A 248 -6.32 -3.80 3.21
CA ALA A 248 -5.02 -4.29 2.76
C ALA A 248 -4.59 -5.63 3.38
N VAL A 249 -5.26 -6.05 4.47
CA VAL A 249 -4.91 -7.24 5.25
C VAL A 249 -5.22 -8.52 4.49
N LYS A 250 -4.29 -9.48 4.60
CA LYS A 250 -4.43 -10.85 4.13
C LYS A 250 -3.77 -11.77 5.15
N ASP A 251 -4.36 -12.92 5.43
CA ASP A 251 -3.85 -13.86 6.43
C ASP A 251 -2.38 -14.25 6.19
N SER A 252 -2.00 -14.42 4.92
CA SER A 252 -0.64 -14.77 4.50
C SER A 252 0.40 -13.68 4.73
N LEU A 253 -0.04 -12.48 5.11
CA LEU A 253 0.78 -11.28 5.35
C LEU A 253 0.85 -10.91 6.84
N ILE A 254 0.31 -11.74 7.74
CA ILE A 254 0.37 -11.51 9.19
C ILE A 254 1.65 -12.14 9.74
N GLY A 255 2.54 -11.30 10.26
CA GLY A 255 3.82 -11.68 10.86
C GLY A 255 3.74 -11.85 12.38
N HIS A 256 4.38 -12.91 12.88
CA HIS A 256 4.46 -13.22 14.30
C HIS A 256 5.73 -12.61 14.92
N TYR A 257 5.55 -11.64 15.82
CA TYR A 257 6.66 -10.97 16.53
C TYR A 257 6.94 -11.70 17.85
N VAL A 258 8.09 -12.34 17.95
CA VAL A 258 8.49 -13.13 19.13
C VAL A 258 9.36 -12.27 20.05
N ARG A 259 9.05 -12.21 21.35
CA ARG A 259 9.96 -11.64 22.35
C ARG A 259 11.14 -12.58 22.58
N VAL A 260 12.35 -12.06 22.42
CA VAL A 260 13.62 -12.75 22.66
C VAL A 260 14.28 -12.15 23.91
N ASP A 261 14.36 -12.95 24.97
CA ASP A 261 15.09 -12.63 26.20
C ASP A 261 16.31 -13.56 26.31
N ALA A 262 17.33 -13.25 25.50
CA ALA A 262 18.54 -14.05 25.35
C ALA A 262 19.76 -13.12 25.21
N PRO A 263 20.46 -12.79 26.31
CA PRO A 263 21.56 -11.82 26.32
C PRO A 263 22.67 -12.08 25.31
N GLU A 264 23.03 -13.35 25.08
CA GLU A 264 24.08 -13.72 24.11
C GLU A 264 23.64 -13.48 22.66
N GLU A 265 22.38 -13.76 22.34
CA GLU A 265 21.81 -13.48 21.01
C GLU A 265 21.69 -11.97 20.78
N ALA A 266 21.21 -11.23 21.79
CA ALA A 266 21.13 -9.77 21.73
C ALA A 266 22.52 -9.15 21.48
N ARG A 267 23.56 -9.63 22.17
CA ARG A 267 24.95 -9.18 21.96
C ARG A 267 25.45 -9.52 20.55
N ARG A 268 25.16 -10.73 20.05
CA ARG A 268 25.56 -11.17 18.69
C ARG A 268 24.91 -10.30 17.60
N LEU A 269 23.66 -9.90 17.79
CA LEU A 269 22.90 -9.09 16.84
C LEU A 269 23.10 -7.57 17.04
N GLY A 270 23.73 -7.15 18.13
CA GLY A 270 23.80 -5.74 18.54
C GLY A 270 22.41 -5.16 18.80
N MET A 271 21.55 -5.94 19.46
CA MET A 271 20.21 -5.55 19.93
C MET A 271 20.24 -5.36 21.46
N PRO A 272 19.33 -4.56 22.03
CA PRO A 272 19.09 -4.59 23.46
C PRO A 272 18.48 -5.93 23.89
N ASN A 273 18.56 -6.25 25.18
CA ASN A 273 17.88 -7.41 25.75
C ASN A 273 16.82 -6.96 26.76
N PRO A 274 15.56 -7.40 26.63
CA PRO A 274 15.01 -8.20 25.53
C PRO A 274 14.69 -7.35 24.28
N PHE A 275 14.45 -8.02 23.15
CA PHE A 275 14.00 -7.40 21.90
C PHE A 275 12.92 -8.26 21.23
N LEU A 276 12.24 -7.74 20.21
CA LEU A 276 11.33 -8.51 19.36
C LEU A 276 12.03 -9.04 18.11
N LYS A 277 11.64 -10.22 17.66
CA LYS A 277 12.14 -10.83 16.43
C LYS A 277 11.00 -11.17 15.50
N LEU A 278 11.11 -10.74 14.24
CA LEU A 278 10.26 -11.16 13.13
C LEU A 278 11.11 -11.98 12.16
N GLU A 279 10.72 -13.25 11.95
CA GLU A 279 11.27 -14.09 10.89
C GLU A 279 10.28 -14.12 9.72
N TRP A 280 10.69 -13.65 8.54
CA TRP A 280 9.80 -13.48 7.39
C TRP A 280 10.50 -13.77 6.06
N ASP A 281 10.01 -14.76 5.33
CA ASP A 281 10.51 -15.07 3.98
C ASP A 281 9.63 -14.39 2.92
N PHE A 282 10.26 -13.68 1.98
CA PHE A 282 9.60 -13.17 0.77
C PHE A 282 9.78 -14.17 -0.38
N ARG A 283 8.71 -14.44 -1.13
CA ARG A 283 8.73 -15.36 -2.28
C ARG A 283 8.34 -14.64 -3.55
N LEU A 284 9.24 -14.59 -4.53
CA LEU A 284 9.00 -13.95 -5.82
C LEU A 284 8.70 -14.98 -6.90
N ALA A 285 7.68 -14.69 -7.71
CA ALA A 285 7.41 -15.40 -8.95
C ALA A 285 8.37 -14.93 -10.06
N ALA A 286 8.67 -15.81 -11.03
CA ALA A 286 9.44 -15.42 -12.21
C ALA A 286 8.67 -14.37 -13.03
N ASP A 287 9.38 -13.42 -13.63
CA ASP A 287 8.77 -12.45 -14.54
C ASP A 287 8.37 -13.15 -15.85
N THR A 288 7.09 -13.48 -15.98
CA THR A 288 6.49 -14.07 -17.18
C THR A 288 5.86 -13.02 -18.10
N GLY A 289 6.17 -11.73 -17.90
CA GLY A 289 5.56 -10.64 -18.66
C GLY A 289 4.18 -10.22 -18.14
N VAL A 290 3.87 -10.51 -16.87
CA VAL A 290 2.65 -10.03 -16.20
C VAL A 290 2.65 -8.49 -16.19
N LYS A 291 1.46 -7.88 -16.32
CA LYS A 291 1.25 -6.41 -16.31
C LYS A 291 1.54 -5.73 -14.96
N ALA A 292 2.19 -6.40 -14.02
CA ALA A 292 2.54 -5.80 -12.74
C ALA A 292 3.49 -4.62 -12.96
N ARG A 293 3.36 -3.57 -12.13
CA ARG A 293 4.24 -2.40 -12.17
C ARG A 293 5.70 -2.84 -12.09
N LYS A 294 6.47 -2.60 -13.15
CA LYS A 294 7.92 -2.85 -13.19
C LYS A 294 8.73 -1.74 -12.53
N THR A 295 8.12 -0.58 -12.38
CA THR A 295 8.72 0.61 -11.77
C THR A 295 7.60 1.40 -11.12
N ILE A 296 7.85 1.90 -9.92
CA ILE A 296 6.97 2.88 -9.26
C ILE A 296 7.38 4.23 -9.86
N ALA A 297 6.44 4.92 -10.51
CA ALA A 297 6.75 6.22 -11.10
C ALA A 297 6.89 7.27 -10.00
N PRO A 298 7.64 8.37 -10.22
CA PRO A 298 7.70 9.46 -9.26
C PRO A 298 6.32 10.02 -8.87
N SER A 299 5.34 9.96 -9.78
CA SER A 299 3.95 10.38 -9.54
C SER A 299 3.14 9.41 -8.66
N ASP A 300 3.64 8.20 -8.41
CA ASP A 300 3.02 7.20 -7.55
C ASP A 300 3.54 7.30 -6.09
N ALA A 301 4.50 8.20 -5.84
CA ALA A 301 5.15 8.43 -4.56
C ALA A 301 4.82 9.85 -4.09
N VAL A 302 4.77 10.04 -2.76
CA VAL A 302 4.84 11.40 -2.20
C VAL A 302 6.28 11.85 -2.34
N ALA A 303 6.48 12.96 -3.07
CA ALA A 303 7.79 13.50 -3.42
C ALA A 303 8.33 14.43 -2.35
#